data_AF-J0KBM1-F1
#
_entry.id   AF-J0KBM1-F1
#
_cell.length_a   1.000
_cell.length_b   1.000
_cell.length_c   1.000
_cell.angle_alpha   90.00
_cell.angle_beta   90.00
_cell.angle_gamma   90.00
#
_symmetry.space_group_name_H-M   'P 1'
#
loop_
_entity.id
_entity.type
_entity.pdbx_description
1 polymer ?
#
loop_
_entity_poly.entity_id
_entity_poly.type
_entity_poly.pdbx_seq_one_letter_code
_entity_poly.pdbx_strand_id
1 'polypeptide(L)'
;MRTKFSKMLAATGLVTLDPEEQTQDDPPPEAYSEPEPEPEPSPAPAAGPQPVLAPEQSVVAEQKDFADLYREANVPVVAYTAEKLLKLMAGLESMPMEVRKQAVRAMDEADESWTVEDSVLDAQRKVKALAVAKQKIAQQVASALQNADREIAAIQAEEQDKSAQVRKQIAELTALLDRGVARAAQQTADVRAAARTNQEAGDRESARLDAEMNRLGQVVITFAGGSPIQK
;
A
#
# COMPACT_ATOMS: atom_id res chain seq x y z
N MET A 1 -28.96 -41.41 -9.52
CA MET A 1 -28.28 -40.19 -9.02
C MET A 1 -27.10 -40.44 -8.06
N ARG A 2 -26.84 -41.66 -7.55
CA ARG A 2 -25.74 -41.89 -6.56
C ARG A 2 -24.35 -42.15 -7.14
N THR A 3 -24.23 -42.47 -8.44
CA THR A 3 -22.96 -42.91 -9.05
C THR A 3 -22.01 -41.77 -9.44
N LYS A 4 -22.52 -40.57 -9.75
CA LYS A 4 -21.65 -39.43 -10.14
C LYS A 4 -20.91 -38.82 -8.94
N PHE A 5 -21.56 -38.79 -7.78
CA PHE A 5 -20.96 -38.27 -6.55
C PHE A 5 -19.82 -39.17 -6.05
N SER A 6 -19.99 -40.50 -6.10
CA SER A 6 -18.93 -41.43 -5.71
C SER A 6 -17.68 -41.35 -6.60
N LYS A 7 -17.84 -41.01 -7.89
CA LYS A 7 -16.73 -40.86 -8.84
C LYS A 7 -15.91 -39.58 -8.59
N MET A 8 -16.56 -38.48 -8.20
CA MET A 8 -15.87 -37.25 -7.77
C MET A 8 -15.07 -37.44 -6.47
N LEU A 9 -15.62 -38.19 -5.51
CA LEU A 9 -14.95 -38.45 -4.23
C LEU A 9 -13.73 -39.38 -4.37
N ALA A 10 -13.74 -40.28 -5.34
CA ALA A 10 -12.58 -41.12 -5.66
C ALA A 10 -11.46 -40.32 -6.35
N ALA A 11 -11.80 -39.35 -7.21
CA ALA A 11 -10.81 -38.48 -7.89
C ALA A 11 -10.05 -37.57 -6.92
N THR A 12 -10.60 -37.31 -5.74
CA THR A 12 -9.96 -36.55 -4.66
C THR A 12 -9.23 -37.44 -3.64
N GLY A 13 -9.10 -38.76 -3.91
CA GLY A 13 -8.39 -39.70 -3.05
C GLY A 13 -9.12 -40.06 -1.74
N LEU A 14 -10.41 -39.72 -1.62
CA LEU A 14 -11.19 -39.96 -0.39
C LEU A 14 -11.85 -41.35 -0.33
N VAL A 15 -11.84 -42.12 -1.42
CA VAL A 15 -12.41 -43.48 -1.50
C VAL A 15 -11.60 -44.34 -2.47
N THR A 16 -11.15 -45.52 -2.04
CA THR A 16 -10.64 -46.59 -2.92
C THR A 16 -11.81 -47.42 -3.44
N LEU A 17 -12.08 -47.36 -4.75
CA LEU A 17 -13.08 -48.19 -5.41
C LEU A 17 -12.41 -49.49 -5.90
N ASP A 18 -12.96 -50.64 -5.51
CA ASP A 18 -12.56 -51.97 -6.00
C ASP A 18 -12.85 -52.12 -7.51
N PRO A 19 -12.06 -52.89 -8.27
CA PRO A 19 -11.99 -52.82 -9.73
C PRO A 19 -13.00 -53.74 -10.46
N GLU A 20 -14.30 -53.65 -10.19
CA GLU A 20 -15.29 -54.54 -10.84
C GLU A 20 -16.48 -53.83 -11.55
N GLU A 21 -16.57 -52.49 -11.59
CA GLU A 21 -17.73 -51.82 -12.23
C GLU A 21 -17.37 -50.83 -13.35
N GLN A 22 -16.51 -51.23 -14.28
CA GLN A 22 -16.31 -50.50 -15.54
C GLN A 22 -16.46 -51.44 -16.75
N THR A 23 -17.70 -51.62 -17.23
CA THR A 23 -17.97 -51.81 -18.66
C THR A 23 -19.44 -51.53 -18.96
N GLN A 24 -19.72 -50.41 -19.62
CA GLN A 24 -20.76 -50.22 -20.66
C GLN A 24 -20.86 -48.73 -20.95
N ASP A 25 -20.13 -48.25 -21.95
CA ASP A 25 -20.54 -48.08 -23.37
C ASP A 25 -21.48 -46.88 -23.58
N ASP A 26 -20.90 -45.85 -24.23
CA ASP A 26 -21.52 -44.60 -24.71
C ASP A 26 -22.49 -44.85 -25.89
N PRO A 27 -23.40 -43.89 -26.19
CA PRO A 27 -23.12 -42.98 -27.30
C PRO A 27 -23.51 -41.50 -27.03
N PRO A 28 -22.95 -40.56 -27.82
CA PRO A 28 -22.83 -39.14 -27.45
C PRO A 28 -24.07 -38.30 -27.82
N PRO A 29 -24.49 -37.32 -26.99
CA PRO A 29 -25.50 -36.36 -27.38
C PRO A 29 -24.91 -35.14 -28.09
N GLU A 30 -25.63 -34.79 -29.14
CA GLU A 30 -25.66 -33.60 -29.99
C GLU A 30 -25.11 -32.28 -29.40
N ALA A 31 -24.49 -31.53 -30.29
CA ALA A 31 -24.00 -30.17 -30.10
C ALA A 31 -25.13 -29.22 -29.66
N TYR A 32 -25.10 -28.83 -28.38
CA TYR A 32 -25.81 -27.66 -27.88
C TYR A 32 -24.82 -26.51 -27.76
N SER A 33 -25.25 -25.37 -28.30
CA SER A 33 -24.54 -24.10 -28.31
C SER A 33 -23.99 -23.71 -26.94
N GLU A 34 -22.71 -23.32 -26.96
CA GLU A 34 -21.95 -22.82 -25.82
C GLU A 34 -22.62 -21.57 -25.22
N PRO A 35 -22.95 -21.56 -23.91
CA PRO A 35 -23.46 -20.37 -23.25
C PRO A 35 -22.34 -19.32 -23.13
N GLU A 36 -22.69 -18.09 -23.51
CA GLU A 36 -21.89 -16.88 -23.43
C GLU A 36 -21.29 -16.72 -22.00
N PRO A 37 -19.98 -16.44 -21.85
CA PRO A 37 -19.34 -16.39 -20.55
C PRO A 37 -19.86 -15.20 -19.72
N GLU A 38 -20.34 -15.50 -18.52
CA GLU A 38 -20.62 -14.51 -17.48
C GLU A 38 -19.37 -13.64 -17.21
N PRO A 39 -19.53 -12.31 -17.02
CA PRO A 39 -18.40 -11.45 -16.70
C PRO A 39 -17.83 -11.84 -15.34
N GLU A 40 -16.56 -12.24 -15.33
CA GLU A 40 -15.81 -12.55 -14.11
C GLU A 40 -15.87 -11.38 -13.11
N PRO A 41 -15.94 -11.65 -11.80
CA PRO A 41 -15.89 -10.62 -10.78
C PRO A 41 -14.58 -9.84 -10.93
N SER A 42 -14.69 -8.51 -11.02
CA SER A 42 -13.51 -7.62 -11.09
C SER A 42 -12.55 -7.94 -9.94
N PRO A 43 -11.25 -8.09 -10.22
CA PRO A 43 -10.26 -8.35 -9.19
C PRO A 43 -10.26 -7.20 -8.18
N ALA A 44 -10.20 -7.56 -6.89
CA ALA A 44 -10.02 -6.62 -5.80
C ALA A 44 -8.82 -5.70 -6.11
N PRO A 45 -8.85 -4.41 -5.72
CA PRO A 45 -7.74 -3.50 -5.97
C PRO A 45 -6.47 -4.13 -5.40
N ALA A 46 -5.51 -4.44 -6.27
CA ALA A 46 -4.20 -4.89 -5.85
C ALA A 46 -3.67 -3.87 -4.84
N ALA A 47 -3.32 -4.34 -3.65
CA ALA A 47 -2.58 -3.54 -2.69
C ALA A 47 -1.37 -2.95 -3.45
N GLY A 48 -1.36 -1.62 -3.60
CA GLY A 48 -0.30 -0.94 -4.32
C GLY A 48 1.06 -1.37 -3.78
N PRO A 49 2.10 -1.43 -4.63
CA PRO A 49 3.43 -1.84 -4.20
C PRO A 49 3.83 -1.00 -2.98
N GLN A 50 4.07 -1.68 -1.86
CA GLN A 50 4.65 -1.00 -0.70
C GLN A 50 5.98 -0.37 -1.14
N PRO A 51 6.25 0.88 -0.76
CA PRO A 51 7.49 1.53 -1.14
C PRO A 51 8.64 0.69 -0.59
N VAL A 52 9.37 0.05 -1.50
CA VAL A 52 10.66 -0.56 -1.19
C VAL A 52 11.55 0.55 -0.67
N LEU A 53 11.97 0.44 0.60
CA LEU A 53 12.94 1.35 1.20
C LEU A 53 14.21 1.27 0.35
N ALA A 54 14.43 2.28 -0.48
CA ALA A 54 15.65 2.41 -1.26
C ALA A 54 16.84 2.44 -0.28
N PRO A 55 17.98 1.84 -0.65
CA PRO A 55 19.17 1.87 0.20
C PRO A 55 19.54 3.33 0.50
N GLU A 56 19.78 3.63 1.78
CA GLU A 56 20.16 4.97 2.24
C GLU A 56 21.48 5.39 1.59
N GLN A 57 21.39 6.14 0.49
CA GLN A 57 22.55 6.79 -0.10
C GLN A 57 22.83 8.05 0.71
N SER A 58 23.84 7.98 1.57
CA SER A 58 24.34 9.16 2.27
C SER A 58 24.76 10.23 1.25
N VAL A 59 24.32 11.46 1.48
CA VAL A 59 24.73 12.64 0.69
C VAL A 59 26.17 13.05 0.96
N VAL A 60 26.81 12.47 2.00
CA VAL A 60 28.19 12.72 2.38
C VAL A 60 29.01 11.45 2.15
N ALA A 61 30.03 11.56 1.29
CA ALA A 61 31.05 10.53 1.14
C ALA A 61 32.00 10.58 2.35
N GLU A 62 31.83 9.63 3.27
CA GLU A 62 32.70 9.48 4.43
C GLU A 62 34.09 8.96 4.03
N GLN A 63 35.08 9.18 4.90
CA GLN A 63 36.45 8.68 4.77
C GLN A 63 37.15 9.08 3.46
N LYS A 64 36.77 10.23 2.89
CA LYS A 64 37.48 10.80 1.76
C LYS A 64 38.94 11.08 2.10
N ASP A 65 39.84 10.68 1.22
CA ASP A 65 41.27 10.88 1.41
C ASP A 65 41.63 12.38 1.49
N PHE A 66 42.51 12.71 2.42
CA PHE A 66 42.98 14.09 2.61
C PHE A 66 43.73 14.60 1.37
N ALA A 67 44.45 13.74 0.65
CA ALA A 67 45.12 14.12 -0.58
C ALA A 67 44.13 14.62 -1.64
N ASP A 68 42.95 14.01 -1.72
CA ASP A 68 41.89 14.44 -2.62
C ASP A 68 41.29 15.77 -2.18
N LEU A 69 41.07 15.98 -0.87
CA LEU A 69 40.59 17.25 -0.32
C LEU A 69 41.57 18.41 -0.62
N TYR A 70 42.87 18.15 -0.51
CA TYR A 70 43.91 19.13 -0.86
C TYR A 70 43.95 19.41 -2.37
N ARG A 71 43.78 18.37 -3.20
CA ARG A 71 43.71 18.51 -4.66
C ARG A 71 42.50 19.35 -5.09
N GLU A 72 41.33 19.10 -4.49
CA GLU A 72 40.10 19.87 -4.75
C GLU A 72 40.23 21.34 -4.37
N ALA A 73 40.97 21.62 -3.30
CA ALA A 73 41.28 22.98 -2.87
C ALA A 73 42.47 23.62 -3.62
N ASN A 74 43.05 22.92 -4.61
CA ASN A 74 44.23 23.34 -5.36
C ASN A 74 45.42 23.73 -4.46
N VAL A 75 45.67 22.97 -3.39
CA VAL A 75 46.83 23.17 -2.52
C VAL A 75 48.10 22.81 -3.31
N PRO A 76 49.08 23.73 -3.46
CA PRO A 76 50.33 23.43 -4.15
C PRO A 76 51.16 22.36 -3.42
N VAL A 77 51.84 21.52 -4.18
CA VAL A 77 52.78 20.53 -3.61
C VAL A 77 54.09 21.23 -3.26
N VAL A 78 54.52 21.09 -2.01
CA VAL A 78 55.81 21.59 -1.51
C VAL A 78 56.78 20.43 -1.24
N ALA A 79 58.09 20.69 -1.34
CA ALA A 79 59.13 19.66 -1.17
C ALA A 79 59.15 19.05 0.25
N TYR A 80 59.04 19.92 1.26
CA TYR A 80 58.89 19.54 2.66
C TYR A 80 57.50 19.94 3.15
N THR A 81 56.63 18.95 3.39
CA THR A 81 55.23 19.20 3.73
C THR A 81 55.02 19.36 5.23
N ALA A 82 53.91 19.96 5.61
CA ALA A 82 53.50 20.10 7.01
C ALA A 82 53.45 18.75 7.75
N GLU A 83 53.06 17.65 7.09
CA GLU A 83 53.00 16.31 7.70
C GLU A 83 54.40 15.76 8.01
N LYS A 84 55.40 16.06 7.18
CA LYS A 84 56.80 15.69 7.46
C LYS A 84 57.30 16.46 8.69
N LEU A 85 56.99 17.76 8.77
CA LEU A 85 57.34 18.59 9.94
C LEU A 85 56.65 18.08 11.21
N LEU A 86 55.37 17.73 11.13
CA LEU A 86 54.63 17.14 12.26
C LEU A 86 55.25 15.80 12.70
N LYS A 87 55.65 14.95 11.75
CA LYS A 87 56.32 13.68 12.06
C LYS A 87 57.68 13.90 12.73
N LEU A 88 58.45 14.89 12.29
CA LEU A 88 59.71 15.29 12.93
C LEU A 88 59.44 15.77 14.37
N MET A 89 58.47 16.66 14.56
CA MET A 89 58.11 17.18 15.88
C MET A 89 57.55 16.11 16.83
N ALA A 90 56.86 15.10 16.30
CA ALA A 90 56.43 13.92 17.05
C ALA A 90 57.62 13.03 17.43
N GLY A 91 58.62 12.88 16.56
CA GLY A 91 59.87 12.18 16.88
C GLY A 91 60.67 12.85 18.00
N LEU A 92 60.55 14.16 18.17
CA LEU A 92 61.20 14.93 19.23
C LEU A 92 60.33 15.14 20.48
N GLU A 93 59.19 14.45 20.59
CA GLU A 93 58.17 14.72 21.62
C GLU A 93 58.68 14.57 23.06
N SER A 94 59.72 13.76 23.28
CA SER A 94 60.38 13.59 24.57
C SER A 94 61.12 14.84 25.07
N MET A 95 61.39 15.81 24.19
CA MET A 95 62.07 17.06 24.51
C MET A 95 61.09 18.19 24.84
N PRO A 96 61.46 19.13 25.72
CA PRO A 96 60.70 20.35 25.95
C PRO A 96 60.44 21.11 24.64
N MET A 97 59.27 21.74 24.51
CA MET A 97 58.83 22.43 23.28
C MET A 97 59.87 23.43 22.75
N GLU A 98 60.54 24.18 23.63
CA GLU A 98 61.55 25.14 23.23
C GLU A 98 62.81 24.46 22.64
N VAL A 99 63.20 23.30 23.18
CA VAL A 99 64.29 22.49 22.63
C VAL A 99 63.91 21.90 21.27
N ARG A 100 62.65 21.47 21.10
CA ARG A 100 62.14 21.01 19.79
C ARG A 100 62.19 22.10 18.72
N LYS A 101 61.76 23.32 19.06
CA LYS A 101 61.81 24.46 18.13
C LYS A 101 63.25 24.81 17.75
N GLN A 102 64.17 24.80 18.71
CA GLN A 102 65.60 25.05 18.44
C GLN A 102 66.18 23.97 17.53
N ALA A 103 65.86 22.69 17.76
CA ALA A 103 66.31 21.60 16.91
C ALA A 103 65.79 21.73 15.47
N VAL A 104 64.50 22.06 15.29
CA VAL A 104 63.91 22.30 13.96
C VAL A 104 64.58 23.47 13.25
N ARG A 105 64.83 24.59 13.95
CA ARG A 105 65.53 25.75 13.37
C ARG A 105 66.98 25.44 12.99
N ALA A 106 67.68 24.65 13.81
CA ALA A 106 69.04 24.23 13.48
C ALA A 106 69.06 23.30 12.24
N MET A 107 68.02 22.48 12.04
CA MET A 107 67.89 21.65 10.83
C MET A 107 67.55 22.48 9.59
N ASP A 108 66.74 23.52 9.76
CA ASP A 108 66.39 24.49 8.73
C ASP A 108 67.63 25.28 8.25
N GLU A 109 68.44 25.79 9.18
CA GLU A 109 69.70 26.50 8.87
C GLU A 109 70.76 25.59 8.22
N ALA A 110 70.71 24.28 8.50
CA ALA A 110 71.69 23.32 8.01
C ALA A 110 71.34 22.70 6.64
N ASP A 111 70.09 22.81 6.18
CA ASP A 111 69.60 22.17 4.96
C ASP A 111 68.90 23.16 4.04
N GLU A 112 69.56 23.56 2.95
CA GLU A 112 69.03 24.51 1.96
C GLU A 112 67.88 23.96 1.10
N SER A 113 67.53 22.66 1.25
CA SER A 113 66.49 22.02 0.43
C SER A 113 65.06 22.29 0.89
N TRP A 114 64.87 22.90 2.06
CA TRP A 114 63.55 23.23 2.61
C TRP A 114 63.62 24.44 3.54
N THR A 115 62.44 25.03 3.81
CA THR A 115 62.28 26.03 4.87
C THR A 115 61.14 25.68 5.82
N VAL A 116 61.27 26.06 7.10
CA VAL A 116 60.17 25.98 8.06
C VAL A 116 59.00 26.85 7.60
N GLU A 117 59.25 28.03 7.03
CA GLU A 117 58.23 28.93 6.48
C GLU A 117 57.37 28.25 5.41
N ASP A 118 57.97 27.49 4.48
CA ASP A 118 57.24 26.76 3.44
C ASP A 118 56.30 25.71 4.03
N SER A 119 56.77 25.02 5.06
CA SER A 119 55.98 24.00 5.78
C SER A 119 54.82 24.62 6.55
N VAL A 120 55.04 25.80 7.14
CA VAL A 120 54.00 26.58 7.82
C VAL A 120 52.96 27.09 6.82
N LEU A 121 53.39 27.58 5.66
CA LEU A 121 52.50 28.05 4.61
C LEU A 121 51.67 26.91 4.01
N ASP A 122 52.27 25.73 3.81
CA ASP A 122 51.57 24.50 3.44
C ASP A 122 50.51 24.11 4.49
N ALA A 123 50.87 24.14 5.78
CA ALA A 123 49.93 23.86 6.87
C ALA A 123 48.74 24.82 6.86
N GLN A 124 48.98 26.12 6.68
CA GLN A 124 47.91 27.13 6.60
C GLN A 124 46.96 26.87 5.41
N ARG A 125 47.51 26.52 4.24
CA ARG A 125 46.72 26.20 3.05
C ARG A 125 45.89 24.94 3.25
N LYS A 126 46.46 23.88 3.84
CA LYS A 126 45.75 22.64 4.15
C LYS A 126 44.66 22.84 5.19
N VAL A 127 44.90 23.60 6.26
CA VAL A 127 43.87 23.96 7.25
C VAL A 127 42.72 24.71 6.58
N LYS A 128 43.02 25.66 5.69
CA LYS A 128 41.99 26.38 4.92
C LYS A 128 41.19 25.42 4.02
N ALA A 129 41.87 24.50 3.33
CA ALA A 129 41.24 23.49 2.49
C ALA A 129 40.26 22.61 3.30
N LEU A 130 40.68 22.12 4.47
CA LEU A 130 39.85 21.32 5.36
C LEU A 130 38.66 22.12 5.92
N ALA A 131 38.85 23.39 6.26
CA ALA A 131 37.77 24.26 6.71
C ALA A 131 36.70 24.46 5.62
N VAL A 132 37.12 24.67 4.37
CA VAL A 132 36.22 24.76 3.21
C VAL A 132 35.48 23.45 2.97
N ALA A 133 36.18 22.31 3.03
CA ALA A 133 35.55 20.99 2.89
C ALA A 133 34.49 20.74 3.98
N LYS A 134 34.80 21.07 5.24
CA LYS A 134 33.85 21.00 6.36
C LYS A 134 32.62 21.88 6.12
N GLN A 135 32.82 23.10 5.63
CA GLN A 135 31.70 24.01 5.32
C GLN A 135 30.83 23.46 4.19
N LYS A 136 31.44 22.90 3.13
CA LYS A 136 30.71 22.27 2.03
C LYS A 136 29.86 21.09 2.51
N ILE A 137 30.41 20.23 3.37
CA ILE A 137 29.67 19.12 3.98
C ILE A 137 28.48 19.65 4.79
N ALA A 138 28.68 20.68 5.61
CA ALA A 138 27.59 21.28 6.38
C ALA A 138 26.47 21.84 5.48
N GLN A 139 26.83 22.47 4.36
CA GLN A 139 25.86 22.96 3.36
C GLN A 139 25.11 21.82 2.68
N GLN A 140 25.80 20.74 2.32
CA GLN A 140 25.18 19.55 1.71
C GLN A 140 24.17 18.91 2.67
N VAL A 141 24.54 18.75 3.94
CA VAL A 141 23.64 18.22 4.98
C VAL A 141 22.44 19.13 5.19
N ALA A 142 22.65 20.45 5.31
CA ALA A 142 21.55 21.39 5.46
C ALA A 142 20.57 21.36 4.27
N SER A 143 21.10 21.27 3.04
CA SER A 143 20.27 21.13 1.84
C SER A 143 19.51 19.80 1.81
N ALA A 144 20.14 18.70 2.24
CA ALA A 144 19.51 17.39 2.28
C ALA A 144 18.36 17.36 3.30
N LEU A 145 18.58 17.92 4.49
CA LEU A 145 17.53 18.06 5.51
C LEU A 145 16.36 18.91 5.01
N GLN A 146 16.65 20.05 4.37
CA GLN A 146 15.59 20.89 3.81
C GLN A 146 14.78 20.17 2.72
N ASN A 147 15.43 19.36 1.88
CA ASN A 147 14.74 18.57 0.87
C ASN A 147 13.87 17.48 1.51
N ALA A 148 14.40 16.78 2.52
CA ALA A 148 13.65 15.78 3.28
C ALA A 148 12.40 16.38 3.93
N ASP A 149 12.50 17.56 4.56
CA ASP A 149 11.36 18.25 5.16
C ASP A 149 10.28 18.60 4.12
N ARG A 150 10.70 19.02 2.91
CA ARG A 150 9.78 19.31 1.80
C ARG A 150 9.08 18.05 1.29
N GLU A 151 9.81 16.95 1.14
CA GLU A 151 9.27 15.67 0.71
C GLU A 151 8.27 15.12 1.74
N ILE A 152 8.60 15.19 3.03
CA ILE A 152 7.69 14.81 4.12
C ILE A 152 6.41 15.66 4.08
N ALA A 153 6.53 16.97 3.92
CA ALA A 153 5.37 17.86 3.83
C ALA A 153 4.49 17.54 2.61
N ALA A 154 5.10 17.22 1.46
CA ALA A 154 4.38 16.82 0.25
C ALA A 154 3.64 15.50 0.44
N ILE A 155 4.29 14.49 1.03
CA ILE A 155 3.67 13.20 1.36
C ILE A 155 2.47 13.41 2.30
N GLN A 156 2.63 14.22 3.34
CA GLN A 156 1.55 14.50 4.29
C GLN A 156 0.36 15.21 3.64
N ALA A 157 0.61 16.17 2.73
CA ALA A 157 -0.44 16.85 1.99
C ALA A 157 -1.19 15.86 1.07
N GLU A 158 -0.47 15.00 0.36
CA GLU A 158 -1.07 13.99 -0.51
C GLU A 158 -1.91 12.97 0.30
N GLU A 159 -1.44 12.56 1.48
CA GLU A 159 -2.21 11.68 2.37
C GLU A 159 -3.50 12.35 2.88
N GLN A 160 -3.43 13.64 3.25
CA GLN A 160 -4.61 14.40 3.67
C GLN A 160 -5.65 14.51 2.55
N ASP A 161 -5.21 14.81 1.32
CA ASP A 161 -6.09 14.91 0.15
C ASP A 161 -6.74 13.56 -0.17
N LYS A 162 -5.97 12.47 -0.19
CA LYS A 162 -6.49 11.11 -0.39
C LYS A 162 -7.49 10.73 0.70
N SER A 163 -7.18 11.03 1.96
CA SER A 163 -8.08 10.77 3.10
C SER A 163 -9.40 11.55 2.97
N ALA A 164 -9.34 12.82 2.59
CA ALA A 164 -10.53 13.64 2.34
C ALA A 164 -11.38 13.08 1.19
N GLN A 165 -10.74 12.62 0.10
CA GLN A 165 -11.42 11.98 -1.02
C GLN A 165 -12.13 10.69 -0.59
N VAL A 166 -11.46 9.82 0.17
CA VAL A 166 -12.08 8.59 0.69
C VAL A 166 -13.29 8.90 1.59
N ARG A 167 -13.17 9.89 2.49
CA ARG A 167 -14.30 10.32 3.34
C ARG A 167 -15.49 10.81 2.52
N LYS A 168 -15.24 11.55 1.42
CA LYS A 168 -16.28 12.00 0.50
C LYS A 168 -16.97 10.83 -0.19
N GLN A 169 -16.21 9.87 -0.71
CA GLN A 169 -16.76 8.66 -1.33
C GLN A 169 -17.61 7.84 -0.36
N ILE A 170 -17.17 7.70 0.89
CA ILE A 170 -17.96 7.03 1.95
C ILE A 170 -19.29 7.76 2.14
N ALA A 171 -19.29 9.09 2.28
CA ALA A 171 -20.52 9.85 2.45
C ALA A 171 -21.48 9.71 1.26
N GLU A 172 -20.97 9.71 0.03
CA GLU A 172 -21.76 9.51 -1.19
C GLU A 172 -22.38 8.10 -1.23
N LEU A 173 -21.59 7.06 -0.91
CA LEU A 173 -22.07 5.68 -0.85
C LEU A 173 -23.10 5.47 0.26
N THR A 174 -22.90 6.07 1.44
CA THR A 174 -23.88 6.03 2.53
C THR A 174 -25.18 6.70 2.10
N ALA A 175 -25.14 7.87 1.46
CA ALA A 175 -26.33 8.54 0.96
C ALA A 175 -27.07 7.71 -0.11
N LEU A 176 -26.34 7.00 -0.97
CA LEU A 176 -26.92 6.09 -1.95
C LEU A 176 -27.60 4.90 -1.27
N LEU A 177 -26.96 4.31 -0.26
CA LEU A 177 -27.49 3.21 0.54
C LEU A 177 -28.80 3.63 1.24
N ASP A 178 -28.81 4.78 1.92
CA ASP A 178 -29.99 5.28 2.64
C ASP A 178 -31.18 5.51 1.70
N ARG A 179 -30.92 6.05 0.50
CA ARG A 179 -31.94 6.20 -0.54
C ARG A 179 -32.46 4.84 -1.02
N GLY A 180 -31.57 3.86 -1.17
CA GLY A 180 -31.94 2.48 -1.51
C GLY A 180 -32.87 1.86 -0.48
N VAL A 181 -32.53 1.99 0.81
CA VAL A 181 -33.34 1.51 1.94
C VAL A 181 -34.71 2.18 1.97
N ALA A 182 -34.77 3.51 1.82
CA ALA A 182 -36.02 4.25 1.79
C ALA A 182 -36.94 3.81 0.64
N ARG A 183 -36.37 3.59 -0.55
CA ARG A 183 -37.12 3.09 -1.71
C ARG A 183 -37.66 1.68 -1.48
N ALA A 184 -36.83 0.79 -0.94
CA ALA A 184 -37.25 -0.58 -0.64
C ALA A 184 -38.36 -0.62 0.43
N ALA A 185 -38.28 0.24 1.44
CA ALA A 185 -39.32 0.41 2.45
C ALA A 185 -40.64 0.88 1.84
N GLN A 186 -40.58 1.88 0.94
CA GLN A 186 -41.76 2.37 0.23
C GLN A 186 -42.39 1.29 -0.64
N GLN A 187 -41.59 0.60 -1.47
CA GLN A 187 -42.08 -0.50 -2.31
C GLN A 187 -42.73 -1.60 -1.48
N THR A 188 -42.14 -1.94 -0.33
CA THR A 188 -42.71 -2.92 0.60
C THR A 188 -44.04 -2.45 1.17
N ALA A 189 -44.16 -1.17 1.54
CA ALA A 189 -45.41 -0.59 2.02
C ALA A 189 -46.50 -0.61 0.95
N ASP A 190 -46.16 -0.25 -0.29
CA ASP A 190 -47.09 -0.24 -1.44
C ASP A 190 -47.61 -1.66 -1.74
N VAL A 191 -46.71 -2.65 -1.78
CA VAL A 191 -47.07 -4.06 -2.00
C VAL A 191 -47.98 -4.57 -0.87
N ARG A 192 -47.68 -4.23 0.39
CA ARG A 192 -48.53 -4.60 1.54
C ARG A 192 -49.90 -3.93 1.50
N ALA A 193 -49.97 -2.66 1.09
CA ALA A 193 -51.23 -1.93 0.95
C ALA A 193 -52.10 -2.52 -0.17
N ALA A 194 -51.50 -2.87 -1.31
CA ALA A 194 -52.18 -3.56 -2.41
C ALA A 194 -52.70 -4.94 -1.98
N ALA A 195 -51.87 -5.73 -1.29
CA ALA A 195 -52.26 -7.03 -0.76
C ALA A 195 -53.46 -6.92 0.20
N ARG A 196 -53.43 -5.96 1.11
CA ARG A 196 -54.55 -5.69 2.04
C ARG A 196 -55.83 -5.28 1.29
N THR A 197 -55.72 -4.41 0.30
CA THR A 197 -56.87 -3.96 -0.51
C THR A 197 -57.50 -5.14 -1.25
N ASN A 198 -56.67 -6.02 -1.83
CA ASN A 198 -57.14 -7.23 -2.51
C ASN A 198 -57.79 -8.21 -1.54
N GLN A 199 -57.24 -8.38 -0.34
CA GLN A 199 -57.84 -9.20 0.70
C GLN A 199 -59.23 -8.67 1.08
N GLU A 200 -59.35 -7.38 1.41
CA GLU A 200 -60.62 -6.76 1.77
C GLU A 200 -61.65 -6.81 0.62
N ALA A 201 -61.21 -6.72 -0.64
CA ALA A 201 -62.07 -6.90 -1.80
C ALA A 201 -62.54 -8.35 -1.97
N GLY A 202 -61.63 -9.32 -1.77
CA GLY A 202 -61.94 -10.74 -1.77
C GLY A 202 -62.96 -11.11 -0.68
N ASP A 203 -62.78 -10.59 0.53
CA ASP A 203 -63.70 -10.82 1.65
C ASP A 203 -65.10 -10.29 1.35
N ARG A 204 -65.19 -9.07 0.78
CA ARG A 204 -66.48 -8.47 0.37
C ARG A 204 -67.16 -9.27 -0.74
N GLU A 205 -66.40 -9.71 -1.74
CA GLU A 205 -66.93 -10.47 -2.86
C GLU A 205 -67.38 -11.87 -2.40
N SER A 206 -66.60 -12.54 -1.55
CA SER A 206 -66.99 -13.82 -0.95
C SER A 206 -68.30 -13.69 -0.18
N ALA A 207 -68.43 -12.67 0.68
CA ALA A 207 -69.66 -12.43 1.43
C ALA A 207 -70.87 -12.17 0.50
N ARG A 208 -70.66 -11.47 -0.62
CA ARG A 208 -71.70 -11.26 -1.64
C ARG A 208 -72.11 -12.58 -2.30
N LEU A 209 -71.15 -13.41 -2.69
CA LEU A 209 -71.38 -14.71 -3.31
C LEU A 209 -72.09 -15.66 -2.32
N ASP A 210 -71.68 -15.71 -1.06
CA ASP A 210 -72.32 -16.51 -0.02
C ASP A 210 -73.79 -16.11 0.20
N ALA A 211 -74.08 -14.82 0.20
CA ALA A 211 -75.47 -14.33 0.31
C ALA A 211 -76.33 -14.82 -0.86
N GLU A 212 -75.80 -14.78 -2.09
CA GLU A 212 -76.52 -15.25 -3.28
C GLU A 212 -76.64 -16.77 -3.32
N MET A 213 -75.60 -17.52 -2.94
CA MET A 213 -75.67 -18.97 -2.80
C MET A 213 -76.74 -19.39 -1.79
N ASN A 214 -76.81 -18.72 -0.63
CA ASN A 214 -77.84 -18.98 0.37
C ASN A 214 -79.25 -18.70 -0.18
N ARG A 215 -79.41 -17.59 -0.93
CA ARG A 215 -80.67 -17.25 -1.58
C ARG A 215 -81.11 -18.32 -2.59
N LEU A 216 -80.20 -18.78 -3.44
CA LEU A 216 -80.47 -19.85 -4.42
C LEU A 216 -80.69 -21.21 -3.72
N GLY A 217 -79.94 -21.50 -2.67
CA GLY A 217 -80.08 -22.70 -1.85
C GLY A 217 -81.48 -22.81 -1.23
N GLN A 218 -82.07 -21.71 -0.78
CA GLN A 218 -83.46 -21.71 -0.27
C GLN A 218 -84.48 -22.16 -1.33
N VAL A 219 -84.27 -21.80 -2.60
CA VAL A 219 -85.11 -22.28 -3.70
C VAL A 219 -84.98 -23.80 -3.83
N VAL A 220 -83.75 -24.32 -3.82
CA VAL A 220 -83.50 -25.77 -3.88
C VAL A 220 -84.16 -26.51 -2.71
N ILE A 221 -84.02 -26.01 -1.48
CA ILE A 221 -84.65 -26.59 -0.29
C ILE A 221 -86.17 -26.61 -0.43
N THR A 222 -86.77 -25.49 -0.86
CA THR A 222 -88.23 -25.32 -0.95
C THR A 222 -88.88 -26.24 -1.99
N PHE A 223 -88.24 -26.45 -3.14
CA PHE A 223 -88.83 -27.19 -4.25
C PHE A 223 -88.30 -28.62 -4.43
N ALA A 224 -87.11 -28.94 -3.92
CA ALA A 224 -86.49 -30.26 -4.07
C ALA A 224 -86.38 -31.05 -2.75
N GLY A 225 -86.71 -30.46 -1.59
CA GLY A 225 -86.78 -31.16 -0.29
C GLY A 225 -85.44 -31.51 0.35
N GLY A 226 -84.33 -30.92 -0.09
CA GLY A 226 -82.98 -31.16 0.46
C GLY A 226 -82.64 -30.29 1.68
N SER A 227 -81.86 -30.81 2.63
CA SER A 227 -81.40 -30.10 3.85
C SER A 227 -80.40 -28.96 3.57
N PRO A 228 -80.30 -27.95 4.46
CA PRO A 228 -79.45 -26.77 4.24
C PRO A 228 -77.95 -27.08 4.24
N ILE A 229 -77.23 -26.42 3.34
CA ILE A 229 -75.76 -26.42 3.25
C ILE A 229 -75.22 -25.72 4.52
N GLN A 230 -74.54 -26.46 5.40
CA GLN A 230 -73.88 -25.90 6.58
C GLN A 230 -72.52 -25.27 6.23
N LYS A 231 -72.18 -24.24 7.03
CA LYS A 231 -70.98 -23.39 7.00
C LYS A 231 -69.66 -24.12 6.80
#